data_AF-A0A7S8IJ63-F1
#
_entry.id   AF-A0A7S8IJ63-F1
#
_cell.length_a   1.000
_cell.length_b   1.000
_cell.length_c   1.000
_cell.angle_alpha   90.00
_cell.angle_beta   90.00
_cell.angle_gamma   90.00
#
_symmetry.space_group_name_H-M   'P 1'
#
loop_
_entity.id
_entity.type
_entity.pdbx_description
1 polymer ?
#
loop_
_entity_poly.entity_id
_entity_poly.type
_entity_poly.pdbx_seq_one_letter_code
_entity_poly.pdbx_strand_id
1 'polypeptide(L)'
;MATFAFFPVREEHRRADGLNFALAVGASASAARVAAEILLGEPNALVGWTSVDLTSAPAAFVGGMPVGARGQSVWPSLDRGGSYMKGA
;
A
#
# COMPACT_ATOMS: atom_id res chain seq x y z
N MET A 1 -3.56 -6.03 -16.38
CA MET A 1 -3.41 -5.55 -14.99
C MET A 1 -1.99 -5.05 -14.83
N ALA A 2 -1.80 -3.94 -14.13
CA ALA A 2 -0.50 -3.36 -13.84
C ALA A 2 -0.31 -3.26 -12.32
N THR A 3 0.95 -3.22 -11.90
CA THR A 3 1.33 -3.05 -10.50
C THR A 3 1.62 -1.57 -10.25
N PHE A 4 0.97 -1.00 -9.25
CA PHE A 4 1.13 0.39 -8.86
C PHE A 4 1.76 0.49 -7.49
N ALA A 5 2.73 1.39 -7.35
CA ALA A 5 3.24 1.86 -6.06
C ALA A 5 2.50 3.13 -5.65
N PHE A 6 2.09 3.22 -4.40
CA PHE A 6 1.47 4.40 -3.80
C PHE A 6 2.32 4.89 -2.63
N PHE A 7 2.54 6.21 -2.55
CA PHE A 7 3.26 6.84 -1.45
C PHE A 7 2.85 8.31 -1.26
N PRO A 8 2.89 8.83 -0.03
CA PRO A 8 2.72 10.25 0.23
C PRO A 8 4.00 11.00 -0.15
N VAL A 9 3.85 12.07 -0.95
CA VAL A 9 4.97 12.99 -1.27
C VAL A 9 5.05 14.14 -0.24
N ARG A 10 3.93 14.42 0.42
CA ARG A 10 3.79 15.49 1.41
C ARG A 10 3.67 14.89 2.81
N GLU A 11 4.29 15.53 3.80
CA GLU A 11 4.36 15.02 5.18
C GLU A 11 2.97 14.89 5.79
N GLU A 12 2.08 15.84 5.50
CA GLU A 12 0.69 15.87 5.96
C GLU A 12 -0.17 14.72 5.42
N HIS A 13 0.29 14.00 4.40
CA HIS A 13 -0.40 12.82 3.86
C HIS A 13 0.13 11.52 4.47
N ARG A 14 1.14 11.57 5.34
CA ARG A 14 1.67 10.37 6.00
C ARG A 14 0.70 9.83 7.04
N ARG A 15 0.59 8.52 7.08
CA ARG A 15 -0.16 7.79 8.10
C ARG A 15 0.66 7.68 9.39
N ALA A 16 -0.05 7.81 10.51
CA ALA A 16 0.52 7.70 11.85
C ALA A 16 0.96 6.27 12.21
N ASP A 17 0.40 5.25 11.54
CA ASP A 17 0.77 3.84 11.73
C ASP A 17 2.09 3.44 11.04
N GLY A 18 2.69 4.36 10.27
CA GLY A 18 3.95 4.14 9.57
C GLY A 18 3.81 3.36 8.26
N LEU A 19 2.61 2.93 7.87
CA LEU A 19 2.35 2.23 6.60
C LEU A 19 2.27 3.23 5.44
N ASN A 20 3.39 3.90 5.15
CA ASN A 20 3.49 5.01 4.19
C ASN A 20 3.87 4.59 2.75
N PHE A 21 3.70 3.30 2.42
CA PHE A 21 3.94 2.78 1.09
C PHE A 21 3.02 1.58 0.84
N ALA A 22 2.40 1.54 -0.34
CA ALA A 22 1.55 0.42 -0.74
C ALA A 22 1.89 -0.06 -2.15
N LEU A 23 1.82 -1.37 -2.36
CA LEU A 23 1.85 -2.02 -3.68
C LEU A 23 0.52 -2.69 -3.91
N ALA A 24 -0.11 -2.40 -5.04
CA ALA A 24 -1.35 -3.06 -5.42
C ALA A 24 -1.45 -3.25 -6.93
N VAL A 25 -2.22 -4.26 -7.32
CA VAL A 25 -2.44 -4.61 -8.72
C VAL A 25 -3.86 -4.21 -9.11
N GLY A 26 -4.00 -3.60 -10.28
CA GLY A 26 -5.31 -3.18 -10.79
C GLY A 26 -5.32 -2.99 -12.30
N ALA A 27 -6.52 -2.77 -12.85
CA ALA A 27 -6.68 -2.36 -14.25
C ALA A 27 -6.27 -0.88 -14.47
N SER A 28 -6.24 -0.08 -13.41
CA SER A 28 -5.82 1.32 -13.39
C SER A 28 -5.28 1.68 -12.00
N ALA A 29 -4.63 2.84 -11.88
CA ALA A 29 -4.17 3.36 -10.59
C ALA A 29 -5.33 3.51 -9.58
N SER A 30 -6.50 3.96 -10.04
CA SER A 30 -7.68 4.09 -9.18
C SER A 30 -8.18 2.74 -8.67
N ALA A 31 -8.22 1.71 -9.53
CA ALA A 31 -8.64 0.37 -9.12
C ALA A 31 -7.64 -0.28 -8.15
N ALA A 32 -6.34 -0.10 -8.38
CA ALA A 32 -5.30 -0.58 -7.49
C ALA A 32 -5.33 0.15 -6.12
N ARG A 33 -5.63 1.45 -6.11
CA ARG A 33 -5.80 2.22 -4.86
C ARG A 33 -6.93 1.64 -4.01
N VAL A 34 -8.09 1.40 -4.62
CA VAL A 34 -9.24 0.80 -3.91
C VAL A 34 -8.88 -0.56 -3.31
N ALA A 35 -8.14 -1.40 -4.04
CA ALA A 35 -7.68 -2.68 -3.51
C ALA A 35 -6.76 -2.53 -2.28
N ALA A 36 -5.83 -1.56 -2.30
CA ALA A 36 -4.97 -1.27 -1.16
C ALA A 36 -5.75 -0.71 0.04
N GLU A 37 -6.73 0.18 -0.20
CA GLU A 37 -7.57 0.76 0.85
C GLU A 37 -8.52 -0.27 1.48
N ILE A 38 -9.04 -1.21 0.68
CA ILE A 38 -9.80 -2.36 1.20
C ILE A 38 -8.94 -3.12 2.20
N LEU A 39 -7.68 -3.41 1.86
CA LEU A 39 -6.77 -4.14 2.74
C LEU A 39 -6.43 -3.37 4.03
N LEU A 40 -6.28 -2.04 3.95
CA LEU A 40 -6.11 -1.19 5.12
C LEU A 40 -7.36 -1.15 6.01
N GLY A 41 -8.54 -1.47 5.46
CA GLY A 41 -9.81 -1.37 6.15
C GLY A 41 -10.27 0.09 6.35
N GLU A 42 -9.74 1.01 5.55
CA GLU A 42 -9.97 2.44 5.67
C GLU A 42 -10.15 3.06 4.27
N PRO A 43 -11.41 3.31 3.85
CA PRO A 43 -11.69 3.95 2.56
C PRO A 43 -11.05 5.33 2.46
N ASN A 44 -10.51 5.67 1.29
CA ASN A 44 -9.85 6.95 1.03
C ASN A 44 -8.56 7.19 1.83
N ALA A 45 -8.03 6.17 2.53
CA ALA A 45 -6.78 6.26 3.28
C ALA A 45 -5.57 6.72 2.45
N LEU A 46 -5.61 6.53 1.12
CA LEU A 46 -4.53 6.85 0.20
C LEU A 46 -4.87 8.07 -0.69
N VAL A 47 -5.88 8.85 -0.32
CA VAL A 47 -6.19 10.11 -1.01
C VAL A 47 -5.00 11.08 -0.90
N GLY A 48 -4.69 11.75 -2.01
CA GLY A 48 -3.56 12.69 -2.08
C GLY A 48 -2.18 12.01 -2.19
N TRP A 49 -2.12 10.67 -2.20
CA TRP A 49 -0.88 9.94 -2.47
C TRP A 49 -0.57 9.89 -3.97
N THR A 50 0.72 9.91 -4.29
CA THR A 50 1.22 9.72 -5.65
C THR A 50 1.14 8.25 -6.01
N SER A 51 0.84 7.96 -7.28
CA SER A 51 0.84 6.61 -7.85
C SER A 51 1.84 6.51 -8.99
N VAL A 52 2.66 5.45 -8.99
CA VAL A 52 3.61 5.15 -10.07
C VAL A 52 3.29 3.77 -10.63
N ASP A 53 3.17 3.67 -11.96
CA ASP A 53 3.05 2.39 -12.67
C ASP A 53 4.43 1.72 -12.78
N LEU A 54 4.60 0.60 -12.08
CA LEU A 54 5.86 -0.13 -12.02
C LEU A 54 6.18 -0.91 -13.30
N THR A 55 5.28 -1.00 -14.27
CA THR A 55 5.61 -1.51 -15.61
C THR A 55 6.53 -0.57 -16.37
N SER A 56 6.53 0.72 -15.99
CA SER A 56 7.30 1.80 -16.63
C SER A 56 8.50 2.28 -15.80
N ALA A 57 8.68 1.77 -14.59
CA ALA A 57 9.72 2.21 -13.65
C ALA A 57 10.59 1.02 -13.20
N PRO A 58 11.94 1.09 -13.36
CA PRO A 58 12.80 -0.09 -13.19
C PRO A 58 13.04 -0.51 -11.72
N ALA A 59 13.02 0.41 -10.74
CA ALA A 59 13.24 0.09 -9.33
C ALA A 59 12.77 1.20 -8.36
N ALA A 60 12.47 0.80 -7.12
CA ALA A 60 12.25 1.71 -5.99
C ALA A 60 12.79 1.07 -4.70
N PHE A 61 13.43 1.87 -3.84
CA PHE A 61 13.86 1.45 -2.50
C PHE A 61 12.83 1.91 -1.46
N VAL A 62 12.46 1.01 -0.56
CA VAL A 62 11.50 1.29 0.51
C VAL A 62 12.08 0.84 1.83
N GLY A 63 12.07 1.73 2.84
CA GLY A 63 12.50 1.40 4.19
C GLY A 63 11.36 0.82 5.01
N GLY A 64 11.43 -0.47 5.34
CA GLY A 64 10.41 -1.18 6.11
C GLY A 64 10.14 -2.58 5.56
N MET A 65 9.36 -3.37 6.29
CA MET A 65 8.93 -4.70 5.86
C MET A 65 7.57 -4.60 5.18
N PRO A 66 7.37 -5.17 3.97
CA PRO A 66 6.04 -5.22 3.37
C PRO A 66 5.12 -6.09 4.22
N VAL A 67 3.87 -5.68 4.32
CA VAL A 67 2.81 -6.41 5.03
C VAL A 67 1.66 -6.68 4.10
N GLY A 68 0.99 -7.81 4.29
CA GLY A 68 -0.22 -8.14 3.52
C GLY A 68 -1.38 -8.62 4.39
N ALA A 69 -2.41 -9.14 3.73
CA ALA A 69 -3.63 -9.60 4.37
C ALA A 69 -3.40 -10.69 5.42
N ARG A 70 -4.34 -10.81 6.37
CA ARG A 70 -4.39 -11.95 7.26
C ARG A 70 -4.60 -13.23 6.44
N GLY A 71 -3.78 -14.26 6.69
CA GLY A 71 -3.93 -15.58 6.06
C GLY A 71 -3.27 -15.75 4.68
N GLN A 72 -2.64 -14.71 4.12
CA GLN A 72 -1.78 -14.86 2.95
C GLN A 72 -0.37 -15.37 3.32
N SER A 73 0.35 -15.95 2.37
CA SER A 73 1.62 -16.66 2.59
C SER A 73 2.85 -16.01 1.93
N VAL A 74 2.68 -14.91 1.20
CA VAL A 74 3.72 -14.22 0.43
C VAL A 74 4.45 -13.17 1.28
N TRP A 75 3.71 -12.35 2.01
CA TRP A 75 4.26 -11.33 2.91
C TRP A 75 3.94 -11.63 4.37
N PRO A 76 4.73 -11.09 5.31
CA PRO A 76 4.35 -11.03 6.72
C PRO A 76 2.93 -10.47 6.90
N SER A 77 2.21 -11.00 7.88
CA SER A 77 0.82 -10.62 8.20
C SER A 77 0.71 -9.71 9.42
N LEU A 78 1.84 -9.37 10.05
CA LEU A 78 1.95 -8.44 11.17
C LEU A 78 2.75 -7.22 10.76
N ASP A 79 2.27 -6.04 11.13
CA ASP A 79 3.06 -4.81 11.05
C ASP A 79 4.17 -4.76 12.10
N ARG A 80 4.99 -3.70 12.06
CA ARG A 80 6.07 -3.49 13.02
C ARG A 80 5.55 -3.36 14.46
N GLY A 81 4.30 -2.94 14.65
CA GLY A 81 3.62 -2.86 15.94
C GLY A 81 3.02 -4.18 16.42
N GLY A 82 3.14 -5.26 15.63
CA GLY A 82 2.57 -6.57 15.94
C GLY A 82 1.05 -6.66 15.72
N SER A 83 0.47 -5.73 14.97
CA SER A 83 -0.96 -5.70 14.66
C SER A 83 -1.25 -6.30 13.27
N TYR A 84 -2.45 -6.87 13.11
CA TYR A 84 -2.96 -7.28 11.81
C TYR A 84 -3.56 -6.09 11.06
N MET A 85 -3.48 -6.13 9.72
CA MET A 85 -4.23 -5.22 8.84
C MET A 85 -5.74 -5.38 9.09
N LYS A 86 -6.46 -4.26 9.18
CA LYS A 86 -7.89 -4.25 9.56
C LYS A 86 -8.83 -4.73 8.46
N GLY A 87 -8.40 -4.67 7.20
CA GLY A 87 -9.23 -4.89 6.03
C GLY A 87 -9.04 -6.25 5.34
N ALA A 88 -8.52 -7.24 6.07
CA ALA A 88 -8.37 -8.60 5.59
C ALA A 88 -9.57 -9.49 5.95
#